data_AF-A0A1V5L1W0-F1
#
_entry.id   AF-A0A1V5L1W0-F1
#
_cell.length_a   1.000
_cell.length_b   1.000
_cell.length_c   1.000
_cell.angle_alpha   90.00
_cell.angle_beta   90.00
_cell.angle_gamma   90.00
#
_symmetry.space_group_name_H-M   'P 1'
#
loop_
_entity.id
_entity.type
_entity.pdbx_description
1 polymer ?
#
loop_
_entity_poly.entity_id
_entity_poly.type
_entity_poly.pdbx_seq_one_letter_code
_entity_poly.pdbx_strand_id
1 'polypeptide(L)' 'MKPTAECELSKDGTELVVARCPLCGKTHRHGAGEPGTPGYPTLGHRVAHCTTGGGGGGYVLKLREPAT' A
#
# COMPACT_ATOMS: atom_id res chain seq x y z
N MET A 1 13.18 -8.49 -8.72
CA MET A 1 12.57 -8.23 -7.39
C MET A 1 11.51 -7.15 -7.58
N LYS A 2 10.29 -7.31 -7.05
CA LYS A 2 9.27 -6.25 -7.11
C LYS A 2 9.60 -5.20 -6.03
N PRO A 3 9.43 -3.89 -6.29
CA PRO A 3 9.62 -2.88 -5.27
C PRO A 3 8.63 -3.07 -4.11
N THR A 4 9.05 -2.66 -2.92
CA THR A 4 8.19 -2.57 -1.72
C THR A 4 7.82 -1.11 -1.47
N ALA A 5 6.63 -0.88 -0.93
CA ALA A 5 6.22 0.43 -0.45
C ALA A 5 5.82 0.31 1.03
N GLU A 6 6.38 1.17 1.87
CA GLU A 6 5.92 1.31 3.25
C GLU A 6 4.56 1.99 3.27
N CYS A 7 3.68 1.49 4.14
CA CYS A 7 2.38 2.09 4.38
C CYS A 7 2.04 2.13 5.86
N GLU A 8 1.20 3.08 6.22
CA GLU A 8 0.63 3.25 7.55
C GLU A 8 -0.86 2.96 7.48
N LEU A 9 -1.42 2.40 8.56
CA LEU A 9 -2.85 2.23 8.70
C LEU A 9 -3.48 3.58 9.07
N SER A 10 -4.60 3.95 8.45
CA SER A 10 -5.37 5.15 8.81
C SER A 10 -5.87 5.05 10.26
N LYS A 11 -6.20 6.20 10.85
CA LYS A 11 -6.67 6.27 12.25
C LYS A 11 -7.91 5.42 12.51
N ASP A 12 -8.79 5.29 11.52
CA ASP A 12 -10.01 4.48 11.60
C ASP A 12 -9.79 3.01 11.21
N GLY A 13 -8.58 2.62 10.79
CA GLY A 13 -8.26 1.25 10.41
C GLY A 13 -8.76 0.82 9.03
N THR A 14 -9.37 1.71 8.25
CA THR A 14 -10.03 1.31 6.99
C THR A 14 -9.14 1.45 5.75
N GLU A 15 -8.06 2.25 5.84
CA GLU A 15 -7.17 2.54 4.71
C GLU A 15 -5.70 2.26 5.04
N LEU A 16 -4.95 1.81 4.03
CA LEU A 16 -3.49 1.78 4.00
C LEU A 16 -2.99 2.97 3.21
N VAL A 17 -2.27 3.86 3.88
CA VAL A 17 -1.71 5.08 3.31
C VAL A 17 -0.26 4.85 2.93
N VAL A 18 0.01 4.84 1.64
CA VAL A 18 1.37 4.86 1.08
C VAL A 18 1.76 6.32 0.88
N ALA A 19 2.58 6.87 1.77
CA ALA A 19 2.96 8.28 1.72
C ALA A 19 3.67 8.64 0.40
N ARG A 20 4.53 7.74 -0.10
CA ARG A 20 5.29 7.90 -1.34
C ARG A 20 5.27 6.62 -2.18
N CYS A 21 4.45 6.60 -3.22
CA CYS A 21 4.40 5.50 -4.17
C CYS A 21 5.76 5.34 -4.88
N PRO A 22 6.36 4.14 -4.93
CA PRO A 22 7.67 3.93 -5.56
C PRO A 22 7.64 4.12 -7.08
N LEU A 23 6.46 4.20 -7.69
CA LEU A 23 6.30 4.32 -9.14
C LEU A 23 6.09 5.76 -9.61
N CYS A 24 5.29 6.55 -8.90
CA CYS A 24 4.93 7.93 -9.30
C CYS A 24 5.34 9.00 -8.29
N GLY A 25 5.85 8.61 -7.12
CA GLY A 25 6.25 9.52 -6.04
C GLY A 25 5.09 10.17 -5.26
N LYS A 26 3.83 9.95 -5.65
CA LYS A 26 2.65 10.55 -5.00
C LYS A 26 2.12 9.67 -3.87
N THR A 27 1.29 10.25 -3.00
CA THR A 27 0.56 9.51 -1.96
C THR A 27 -0.56 8.69 -2.57
N HIS A 28 -0.73 7.45 -2.09
CA HIS A 28 -1.82 6.55 -2.47
C HIS A 28 -2.54 6.03 -1.23
N ARG A 29 -3.84 5.78 -1.36
CA ARG A 29 -4.66 5.11 -0.35
C ARG A 29 -5.23 3.82 -0.93
N HIS A 30 -5.26 2.78 -0.13
CA HIS A 30 -5.83 1.47 -0.48
C HIS A 30 -6.75 1.02 0.65
N GLY A 31 -7.77 0.21 0.35
CA GLY A 31 -8.55 -0.42 1.42
C GLY A 31 -7.68 -1.38 2.24
N ALA A 32 -7.83 -1.34 3.56
CA ALA A 32 -7.16 -2.22 4.51
C ALA A 32 -7.90 -3.55 4.73
N GLY A 33 -9.11 -3.70 4.20
CA GLY A 33 -10.01 -4.82 4.54
C GLY A 33 -10.77 -4.55 5.83
N GLU A 34 -11.46 -5.58 6.35
CA GLU A 34 -12.26 -5.45 7.57
C GLU A 34 -11.42 -5.72 8.83
N PRO A 35 -11.35 -4.78 9.79
CA PRO A 35 -10.63 -4.98 11.04
C PRO A 35 -11.10 -6.23 11.80
N GLY A 36 -10.15 -7.03 12.27
CA GLY A 36 -10.43 -8.26 13.03
C GLY A 36 -10.65 -9.51 12.17
N THR A 37 -10.63 -9.39 10.84
CA THR A 37 -10.71 -10.56 9.95
C THR A 37 -9.32 -11.14 9.64
N PRO A 38 -9.22 -12.45 9.34
CA PRO A 38 -7.97 -13.06 8.92
C PRO A 38 -7.39 -12.36 7.68
N GLY A 39 -6.10 -12.01 7.74
CA GLY A 39 -5.43 -11.28 6.66
C GLY A 39 -5.61 -9.77 6.69
N TYR A 40 -6.17 -9.22 7.78
CA TYR A 40 -6.16 -7.79 8.07
C TYR A 40 -4.80 -7.32 8.67
N PRO A 41 -4.28 -6.15 8.25
CA PRO A 41 -4.72 -5.40 7.08
C PRO A 41 -4.30 -6.11 5.80
N THR A 42 -5.05 -5.91 4.71
CA THR A 42 -4.81 -6.57 3.42
C THR A 42 -3.54 -6.03 2.76
N LEU A 43 -2.40 -6.61 3.14
CA LEU A 43 -1.12 -6.38 2.50
C LEU A 43 -0.98 -7.23 1.24
N GLY A 44 0.03 -6.94 0.42
CA GLY A 44 0.32 -7.69 -0.80
C GLY A 44 0.60 -6.81 -2.01
N HIS A 45 0.59 -7.44 -3.18
CA HIS A 45 0.92 -6.79 -4.45
C HIS A 45 -0.19 -5.87 -4.93
N ARG A 46 0.16 -4.62 -5.24
CA ARG A 46 -0.71 -3.62 -5.85
C ARG A 46 -0.26 -3.35 -7.28
N VAL A 47 -1.20 -3.50 -8.21
CA VAL A 47 -0.96 -3.21 -9.63
C VAL A 47 -0.91 -1.70 -9.82
N ALA A 48 0.07 -1.25 -10.61
CA ALA A 48 0.22 0.16 -10.94
C ALA A 48 -1.01 0.70 -11.67
N HIS A 49 -1.61 1.76 -11.12
CA HIS A 49 -2.71 2.51 -11.75
C HIS A 49 -2.42 4.02 -11.82
N CYS A 50 -1.19 4.43 -11.46
CA CYS A 50 -0.79 5.83 -11.37
C CYS A 50 -0.23 6.44 -12.66
N THR A 51 0.16 5.63 -13.64
CA THR A 51 0.76 6.08 -14.90
C THR A 51 -0.07 5.58 -16.08
N THR A 52 -0.54 6.48 -16.92
CA THR A 52 -1.24 6.17 -18.18
C THR A 52 -0.27 5.40 -19.09
N GLY A 53 -0.50 4.10 -19.30
CA GLY A 53 0.41 3.23 -20.04
C GLY A 53 0.52 1.80 -19.53
N GLY A 54 -0.08 1.47 -18.37
CA GLY A 54 -0.59 0.13 -18.02
C GLY A 54 0.34 -1.09 -18.11
N GLY A 55 1.65 -0.95 -18.33
CA GLY A 55 2.53 -2.08 -18.64
C GLY A 55 3.65 -2.39 -17.63
N GLY A 56 3.85 -1.58 -16.58
CA GLY A 56 5.14 -1.54 -15.88
C GLY A 56 5.27 -2.30 -14.55
N GLY A 57 4.25 -3.03 -14.09
CA GLY A 57 4.34 -3.83 -12.85
C GLY A 57 3.55 -3.27 -11.66
N GLY A 58 4.13 -3.33 -10.47
CA GLY A 58 3.45 -3.04 -9.21
C GLY A 58 4.40 -3.12 -8.03
N TYR A 59 3.90 -2.88 -6.84
CA TYR A 59 4.70 -2.93 -5.60
C TYR A 59 4.00 -3.75 -4.54
N VAL A 60 4.77 -4.28 -3.59
CA VAL A 60 4.23 -5.00 -2.43
C VAL A 60 4.13 -4.04 -1.25
N LEU A 61 2.97 -4.00 -0.59
CA LEU A 61 2.78 -3.23 0.63
C LEU A 61 3.47 -3.90 1.82
N LYS A 62 4.19 -3.10 2.60
CA LYS A 62 4.74 -3.48 3.90
C LYS A 62 4.27 -2.46 4.93
N LEU A 63 3.70 -2.91 6.04
CA LEU A 63 3.41 -2.01 7.16
C LEU A 63 4.71 -1.41 7.66
N ARG A 64 4.68 -0.09 7.88
CA ARG A 64 5.75 0.60 8.57
C ARG A 64 5.83 0.09 10.00
N GLU A 65 7.04 -0.25 10.45
CA GLU A 65 7.25 -0.56 11.86
C GLU A 65 7.07 0.73 12.67
N PRO A 66 6.42 0.67 13.86
CA PRO A 66 6.36 1.83 14.72
C PRO A 66 7.79 2.27 15.06
N ALA A 67 8.07 3.57 14.93
CA ALA A 67 9.34 4.13 15.37
C ALA A 67 9.51 3.83 16.86
N THR A 68 10.62 3.18 17.22
CA THR A 68 11.00 2.89 18.61
C THR A 68 11.37 4.15 19.37
#